data_AF-A0A2W7RA40-F1
#
_entry.id   AF-A0A2W7RA40-F1
#
_cell.length_a   1.000
_cell.length_b   1.000
_cell.length_c   1.000
_cell.angle_alpha   90.00
_cell.angle_beta   90.00
_cell.angle_gamma   90.00
#
_symmetry.space_group_name_H-M   'P 1'
#
loop_
_entity.id
_entity.type
_entity.pdbx_description
1 polymer ?
#
loop_
_entity_poly.entity_id
_entity_poly.type
_entity_poly.pdbx_seq_one_letter_code
_entity_poly.pdbx_strand_id
1 'polypeptide(L)'
;MNFRIHLPLLIFSLIISLAFCQVSLAQIGPNLGQTDQWMKAAKAAIERNDYETANSIFRNLIDSGQPLPEEMPYLFAETLFELKQYDNSANFLNKYLELTGFTGSHYKGAQELQLRLETPLSEMQQCQLCDRRGYRYKTCFTCEGERQIEQECNYCKAKGVVGCSRCSGSGMVTRMNIFKIVEYFECDRCAGKGRLTCPVCEGSLKEVSSCQTCNGSGKLSSEEICSHEGEIHEH
;
A
#
# COMPACT_ATOMS: atom_id res chain seq x y z
N MET A 1 -5.38 85.47 -13.44
CA MET A 1 -5.97 84.71 -12.31
C MET A 1 -6.76 83.54 -12.89
N ASN A 2 -6.63 82.27 -12.53
CA ASN A 2 -5.64 81.47 -11.79
C ASN A 2 -6.15 80.04 -12.01
N PHE A 3 -5.61 79.29 -12.98
CA PHE A 3 -5.95 77.85 -13.10
C PHE A 3 -5.23 77.11 -11.97
N ARG A 4 -5.96 76.81 -10.89
CA ARG A 4 -5.50 75.92 -9.82
C ARG A 4 -5.50 74.50 -10.37
N ILE A 5 -4.34 74.03 -10.81
CA ILE A 5 -4.11 72.63 -11.14
C ILE A 5 -4.18 71.84 -9.83
N HIS A 6 -5.16 70.95 -9.71
CA HIS A 6 -5.36 70.09 -8.55
C HIS A 6 -4.25 69.04 -8.49
N LEU A 7 -3.15 69.40 -7.80
CA LEU A 7 -2.01 68.54 -7.47
C LEU A 7 -2.36 67.20 -6.77
N PRO A 8 -3.43 67.03 -5.97
CA PRO A 8 -3.68 65.73 -5.33
C PRO A 8 -4.25 64.66 -6.28
N LEU A 9 -4.77 65.05 -7.46
CA LEU A 9 -5.39 64.09 -8.38
C LEU A 9 -4.35 63.34 -9.25
N LEU A 10 -3.21 63.99 -9.54
CA LEU A 10 -2.11 63.36 -10.29
C LEU A 10 -1.35 62.34 -9.44
N ILE A 11 -1.18 62.60 -8.14
CA ILE A 11 -0.49 61.70 -7.20
C ILE A 11 -1.32 60.43 -6.96
N PHE A 12 -2.65 60.54 -6.90
CA PHE A 12 -3.53 59.38 -6.72
C PHE A 12 -3.54 58.45 -7.95
N SER A 13 -3.37 59.00 -9.17
CA SER A 13 -3.28 58.19 -10.39
C SER A 13 -1.95 57.42 -10.52
N LEU A 14 -0.86 57.95 -9.95
CA LEU A 14 0.46 57.31 -9.99
C LEU A 14 0.58 56.14 -8.99
N ILE A 15 -0.17 56.18 -7.88
CA ILE A 15 -0.15 55.12 -6.87
C ILE A 15 -0.99 53.91 -7.32
N ILE A 16 -2.06 54.13 -8.10
CA ILE A 16 -2.89 53.04 -8.63
C ILE A 16 -2.17 52.27 -9.76
N SER A 17 -1.34 52.94 -10.58
CA SER A 17 -0.58 52.25 -11.62
C SER A 17 0.61 51.41 -11.09
N LEU A 18 1.12 51.72 -9.89
CA LEU A 18 2.15 50.92 -9.22
C LEU A 18 1.58 49.71 -8.45
N ALA A 19 0.29 49.68 -8.14
CA ALA A 19 -0.36 48.58 -7.44
C ALA A 19 -0.81 47.42 -8.35
N PHE A 20 -0.82 47.60 -9.68
CA PHE A 20 -1.27 46.59 -10.64
C PHE A 20 -0.15 45.77 -11.30
N CYS A 21 1.12 45.98 -10.94
CA CYS A 21 2.25 45.22 -11.52
C CYS A 21 2.65 43.94 -10.76
N GLN A 22 1.89 43.51 -9.75
CA GLN A 22 2.19 42.28 -9.01
C GLN A 22 1.07 41.25 -9.10
N VAL A 23 0.57 41.01 -10.32
CA VAL A 23 0.09 39.67 -10.63
C VAL A 23 1.32 38.89 -11.08
N SER A 24 2.06 38.37 -10.10
CA SER A 24 2.97 37.26 -10.35
C SER A 24 2.12 36.16 -10.98
N LEU A 25 2.25 35.99 -12.30
CA LEU A 25 1.95 34.73 -12.93
C LEU A 25 2.80 33.71 -12.20
N ALA A 26 2.19 32.94 -11.29
CA ALA A 26 2.68 31.62 -10.97
C ALA A 26 2.65 30.86 -12.30
N GLN A 27 3.71 31.01 -13.09
CA GLN A 27 3.95 30.14 -14.22
C GLN A 27 4.25 28.79 -13.60
N ILE A 28 3.23 27.93 -13.55
CA ILE A 28 3.41 26.49 -13.67
C ILE A 28 4.03 26.34 -15.07
N GLY A 29 5.34 26.57 -15.15
CA GLY A 29 6.12 26.32 -16.34
C GLY A 29 5.94 24.84 -16.68
N PRO A 30 5.79 24.50 -17.96
CA PRO A 30 5.65 23.11 -18.33
C PRO A 30 6.97 22.42 -17.93
N ASN A 31 6.89 21.33 -17.15
CA ASN A 31 8.03 20.57 -16.63
C ASN A 31 8.70 19.75 -17.75
N LEU A 32 8.97 20.41 -18.88
CA LEU A 32 9.45 19.84 -20.14
C LEU A 32 10.96 19.63 -20.02
N GLY A 33 11.33 18.48 -19.45
CA GLY A 33 12.70 18.01 -19.46
C GLY A 33 13.12 17.27 -18.20
N GLN A 34 12.34 17.33 -17.11
CA GLN A 34 12.67 16.56 -15.91
C GLN A 34 12.59 15.06 -16.21
N THR A 35 11.48 14.58 -16.76
CA THR A 35 11.36 13.17 -17.20
C THR A 35 12.50 12.75 -18.14
N ASP A 36 12.87 13.58 -19.11
CA ASP A 36 13.94 13.27 -20.07
C ASP A 36 15.32 13.19 -19.39
N GLN A 37 15.61 14.08 -18.44
CA GLN A 37 16.85 14.05 -17.67
C GLN A 37 16.96 12.77 -16.84
N TRP A 38 15.86 12.39 -16.19
CA TRP A 38 15.78 11.16 -15.39
C TRP A 38 15.99 9.93 -16.26
N MET A 39 15.33 9.87 -17.43
CA MET A 39 15.54 8.77 -18.38
C MET A 39 16.98 8.69 -18.89
N LYS A 40 17.61 9.83 -19.22
CA LYS A 40 19.02 9.85 -19.63
C LYS A 40 19.94 9.35 -18.52
N ALA A 41 19.68 9.76 -17.27
CA ALA A 41 20.45 9.31 -16.11
C ALA A 41 20.28 7.80 -15.87
N ALA A 42 19.06 7.28 -15.96
CA ALA A 42 18.77 5.85 -15.83
C ALA A 42 19.46 5.04 -16.94
N LYS A 43 19.36 5.45 -18.21
CA LYS A 43 20.05 4.80 -19.33
C LYS A 43 21.57 4.78 -19.12
N ALA A 44 22.15 5.90 -18.70
CA ALA A 44 23.58 5.98 -18.43
C ALA A 44 24.00 5.09 -17.25
N ALA A 45 23.13 4.85 -16.26
CA ALA A 45 23.38 3.91 -15.18
C ALA A 45 23.34 2.45 -15.68
N ILE A 46 22.34 2.10 -16.50
CA ILE A 46 22.24 0.79 -17.17
C ILE A 46 23.48 0.52 -18.04
N GLU A 47 23.93 1.49 -18.84
CA GLU A 47 25.14 1.37 -19.68
C GLU A 47 26.41 1.07 -18.86
N ARG A 48 26.43 1.45 -17.58
CA ARG A 48 27.52 1.15 -16.64
C ARG A 48 27.29 -0.13 -15.82
N ASN A 49 26.21 -0.88 -16.08
CA ASN A 49 25.73 -2.00 -15.27
C ASN A 49 25.42 -1.63 -13.80
N ASP A 50 25.15 -0.35 -13.53
CA ASP A 50 24.77 0.15 -12.21
C ASP A 50 23.25 0.11 -12.05
N TYR A 51 22.74 -1.11 -11.91
CA TYR A 51 21.30 -1.39 -11.88
C TYR A 51 20.62 -0.86 -10.61
N GLU A 52 21.33 -0.74 -9.50
CA GLU A 52 20.79 -0.16 -8.26
C GLU A 52 20.51 1.33 -8.42
N THR A 53 21.46 2.06 -9.00
CA THR A 53 21.24 3.48 -9.32
C THR A 53 20.11 3.64 -10.34
N ALA A 54 20.07 2.82 -11.40
CA ALA A 54 18.98 2.85 -12.37
C ALA A 54 17.61 2.60 -11.71
N ASN A 55 17.52 1.59 -10.84
CA ASN A 55 16.31 1.24 -10.08
C ASN A 55 15.84 2.40 -9.19
N SER A 56 16.76 3.04 -8.46
CA SER A 56 16.44 4.23 -7.66
C SER A 56 15.88 5.37 -8.52
N ILE A 57 16.50 5.64 -9.67
CA ILE A 57 16.04 6.68 -10.60
C ILE A 57 14.64 6.35 -11.14
N PHE A 58 14.38 5.12 -11.57
CA PHE A 58 13.06 4.74 -12.07
C PHE A 58 11.96 4.83 -11.02
N ARG A 59 12.24 4.40 -9.77
CA ARG A 59 11.28 4.50 -8.66
C ARG A 59 10.89 5.94 -8.36
N ASN A 60 11.88 6.79 -8.20
CA ASN A 60 11.67 8.22 -7.99
C ASN A 60 10.95 8.88 -9.20
N LEU A 61 11.21 8.43 -10.43
CA LEU A 61 10.47 8.90 -11.60
C LEU A 61 8.98 8.51 -11.54
N ILE A 62 8.66 7.29 -11.11
CA ILE A 62 7.27 6.85 -10.87
C ILE A 62 6.63 7.69 -9.76
N ASP A 63 7.35 7.88 -8.65
CA ASP A 63 6.85 8.63 -7.48
C ASP A 63 6.64 10.13 -7.79
N SER A 64 7.34 10.67 -8.80
CA SER A 64 7.16 12.05 -9.25
C SER A 64 5.77 12.33 -9.86
N GLY A 65 5.04 11.28 -10.27
CA GLY A 65 3.73 11.39 -10.93
C GLY A 65 3.76 12.06 -12.31
N GLN A 66 4.95 12.31 -12.87
CA GLN A 66 5.10 12.89 -14.21
C GLN A 66 4.71 11.88 -15.30
N PRO A 67 4.33 12.35 -16.51
CA PRO A 67 4.13 11.47 -17.65
C PRO A 67 5.36 10.61 -17.91
N LEU A 68 5.15 9.29 -17.97
CA LEU A 68 6.22 8.31 -18.17
C LEU A 68 6.44 8.04 -19.65
N PRO A 69 7.70 7.98 -20.13
CA PRO A 69 7.99 7.62 -21.51
C PRO A 69 7.62 6.17 -21.81
N GLU A 70 7.21 5.90 -23.04
CA GLU A 70 6.72 4.59 -23.49
C GLU A 70 7.76 3.47 -23.34
N GLU A 71 9.05 3.78 -23.51
CA GLU A 71 10.17 2.85 -23.34
C GLU A 71 10.53 2.55 -21.87
N MET A 72 10.07 3.38 -20.93
CA MET A 72 10.47 3.30 -19.53
C MET A 72 10.11 1.96 -18.87
N PRO A 73 8.88 1.41 -19.03
CA PRO A 73 8.52 0.13 -18.40
C PRO A 73 9.42 -1.03 -18.85
N TYR A 74 9.85 -1.06 -20.12
CA TYR A 74 10.77 -2.08 -20.61
C TYR A 74 12.16 -1.95 -19.97
N LEU A 75 12.73 -0.74 -19.95
CA LEU A 75 14.06 -0.52 -19.37
C LEU A 75 14.08 -0.78 -17.86
N PHE A 76 12.98 -0.46 -17.18
CA PHE A 76 12.84 -0.76 -15.77
C PHE A 76 12.68 -2.26 -15.53
N ALA A 77 11.95 -2.97 -16.39
CA ALA A 77 11.85 -4.43 -16.31
C ALA A 77 13.21 -5.13 -16.46
N GLU A 78 14.04 -4.74 -17.44
CA GLU A 78 15.42 -5.25 -17.57
C GLU A 78 16.24 -4.96 -16.31
N THR A 79 16.16 -3.72 -15.80
CA THR A 79 16.87 -3.33 -14.57
C THR A 79 16.46 -4.21 -13.38
N LEU A 80 15.16 -4.46 -13.21
CA LEU A 80 14.64 -5.30 -12.13
C LEU A 80 15.03 -6.78 -12.30
N PHE A 81 15.16 -7.24 -13.54
CA PHE A 81 15.64 -8.59 -13.83
C PHE A 81 17.08 -8.78 -13.34
N GLU A 82 17.96 -7.82 -13.66
CA GLU A 82 19.37 -7.86 -13.23
C GLU A 82 19.51 -7.76 -11.70
N LEU A 83 18.56 -7.09 -11.05
CA LEU A 83 18.45 -7.04 -9.58
C LEU A 83 17.72 -8.26 -8.98
N LYS A 84 17.39 -9.28 -9.77
CA LYS A 84 16.66 -10.49 -9.34
C LYS A 84 15.26 -10.23 -8.77
N GLN A 85 14.68 -9.07 -9.04
CA GLN A 85 13.30 -8.73 -8.68
C GLN A 85 12.34 -9.19 -9.77
N TYR A 86 12.32 -10.50 -10.02
CA TYR A 86 11.70 -11.09 -11.21
C TYR A 86 10.18 -10.88 -11.29
N ASP A 87 9.44 -10.91 -10.19
CA ASP A 87 7.99 -10.61 -10.18
C ASP A 87 7.73 -9.16 -10.61
N ASN A 88 8.48 -8.20 -10.04
CA ASN A 88 8.36 -6.80 -10.44
C ASN A 88 8.76 -6.61 -11.91
N SER A 89 9.85 -7.26 -12.35
CA SER A 89 10.30 -7.24 -13.75
C SER A 89 9.19 -7.70 -14.70
N ALA A 90 8.58 -8.85 -14.41
CA ALA A 90 7.48 -9.40 -15.20
C ALA A 90 6.26 -8.46 -15.26
N ASN A 91 5.91 -7.83 -14.13
CA ASN A 91 4.80 -6.87 -14.07
C ASN A 91 5.04 -5.64 -14.96
N PHE A 92 6.25 -5.06 -14.93
CA PHE A 92 6.59 -3.93 -15.79
C PHE A 92 6.72 -4.32 -17.27
N LEU A 93 7.25 -5.51 -17.55
CA LEU A 93 7.33 -6.04 -18.91
C LEU A 93 5.94 -6.28 -19.52
N ASN A 94 5.04 -6.89 -18.75
CA ASN A 94 3.65 -7.07 -19.17
C ASN A 94 2.99 -5.72 -19.44
N LYS A 95 3.27 -4.71 -18.61
CA LYS A 95 2.75 -3.36 -18.83
C LYS A 95 3.28 -2.72 -20.11
N TYR A 96 4.57 -2.91 -20.42
CA TYR A 96 5.15 -2.46 -21.68
C TYR A 96 4.44 -3.07 -22.90
N LEU A 97 4.26 -4.38 -22.89
CA LEU A 97 3.60 -5.12 -23.98
C LEU A 97 2.12 -4.75 -24.13
N GLU A 98 1.42 -4.49 -23.01
CA GLU A 98 0.03 -4.02 -23.01
C GLU A 98 -0.11 -2.64 -23.69
N LEU A 99 0.80 -1.71 -23.40
CA LEU A 99 0.74 -0.35 -23.91
C LEU A 99 1.17 -0.25 -25.38
N THR A 100 2.16 -1.05 -25.79
CA THR A 100 2.86 -0.87 -27.07
C THR A 100 2.53 -1.95 -28.10
N GLY A 101 2.02 -3.10 -27.67
CA GLY A 101 1.77 -4.26 -28.52
C GLY A 101 3.01 -4.68 -29.31
N PHE A 102 2.82 -4.99 -30.60
CA PHE A 102 3.91 -5.36 -31.51
C PHE A 102 4.64 -4.15 -32.12
N THR A 103 4.16 -2.93 -31.88
CA THR A 103 4.74 -1.70 -32.43
C THR A 103 5.79 -1.06 -31.53
N GLY A 104 5.98 -1.56 -30.31
CA GLY A 104 6.96 -1.05 -29.37
C GLY A 104 8.40 -1.14 -29.89
N SER A 105 9.18 -0.09 -29.67
CA SER A 105 10.60 -0.01 -30.07
C SER A 105 11.47 -1.15 -29.52
N HIS A 106 11.09 -1.73 -28.37
CA HIS A 106 11.77 -2.81 -27.68
C HIS A 106 11.03 -4.15 -27.75
N TYR A 107 10.08 -4.33 -28.68
CA TYR A 107 9.26 -5.54 -28.77
C TYR A 107 10.06 -6.85 -28.84
N LYS A 108 11.20 -6.87 -29.57
CA LYS A 108 12.08 -8.05 -29.64
C LYS A 108 12.73 -8.35 -28.29
N GLY A 109 13.35 -7.35 -27.67
CA GLY A 109 13.96 -7.50 -26.35
C GLY A 109 12.93 -7.86 -25.28
N ALA A 110 11.70 -7.35 -25.38
CA ALA A 110 10.62 -7.70 -24.49
C ALA A 110 10.25 -9.19 -24.56
N GLN A 111 10.23 -9.79 -25.76
CA GLN A 111 10.03 -11.24 -25.91
C GLN A 111 11.20 -12.05 -25.34
N GLU A 112 12.44 -11.60 -25.57
CA GLU A 112 13.62 -12.26 -25.02
C GLU A 112 13.62 -12.22 -23.49
N LEU A 113 13.27 -11.08 -22.88
CA LEU A 113 13.14 -10.94 -21.43
C LEU A 113 12.01 -11.83 -20.87
N GLN A 114 10.89 -11.92 -21.59
CA GLN A 114 9.78 -12.79 -21.20
C GLN A 114 10.24 -14.25 -21.07
N LEU A 115 11.02 -14.74 -22.04
CA LEU A 115 11.61 -16.09 -22.00
C LEU A 115 12.61 -16.24 -20.86
N ARG A 116 13.48 -15.26 -20.63
CA ARG A 116 14.46 -15.27 -19.53
C ARG A 116 13.79 -15.31 -18.15
N LEU A 117 12.59 -14.75 -18.02
CA LEU A 117 11.82 -14.71 -16.79
C LEU A 117 11.12 -16.04 -16.44
N GLU A 118 10.89 -16.94 -17.40
CA GLU A 118 10.11 -18.17 -17.17
C GLU A 118 10.72 -19.05 -16.07
N THR A 119 12.03 -19.32 -16.16
CA THR A 119 12.74 -20.14 -15.18
C THR A 119 12.73 -19.53 -13.77
N PRO A 120 13.22 -18.30 -13.53
CA PRO A 120 13.25 -17.73 -12.18
C PRO A 120 11.85 -17.55 -11.59
N LEU A 121 10.83 -17.22 -12.39
CA LEU A 121 9.45 -17.15 -11.91
C LEU A 121 8.91 -18.53 -11.50
N SER A 122 9.24 -19.58 -12.25
CA SER A 122 8.89 -20.96 -11.90
C SER A 122 9.59 -21.40 -10.61
N GLU A 123 10.87 -21.07 -10.43
CA GLU A 123 11.63 -21.35 -9.21
C GLU A 123 11.01 -20.66 -7.99
N MET A 124 10.63 -19.38 -8.14
CA MET A 124 9.92 -18.62 -7.11
C MET A 124 8.58 -19.26 -6.73
N GLN A 125 7.79 -19.73 -7.70
CA GLN A 125 6.51 -20.38 -7.44
C GLN A 125 6.65 -21.70 -6.66
N GLN A 126 7.74 -22.42 -6.87
CA GLN A 126 8.02 -23.69 -6.21
C GLN A 126 8.72 -23.52 -4.86
N CYS A 127 9.25 -22.33 -4.57
CA CYS A 127 10.00 -22.06 -3.36
C CYS A 127 9.09 -21.84 -2.14
N GLN A 128 9.33 -22.60 -1.07
CA GLN A 128 8.60 -22.48 0.19
C GLN A 128 9.21 -21.46 1.16
N LEU A 129 10.31 -20.82 0.74
CA LEU A 129 11.08 -19.86 1.53
C LEU A 129 10.80 -18.42 1.13
N CYS A 130 10.14 -18.17 0.00
CA CYS A 130 9.79 -16.82 -0.45
C CYS A 130 8.30 -16.59 -0.55
N ASP A 131 7.91 -15.32 -0.46
CA ASP A 131 6.58 -14.90 -0.84
C ASP A 131 6.39 -14.95 -2.37
N ARG A 132 5.17 -14.67 -2.81
CA ARG A 132 4.82 -14.65 -4.24
C ARG A 132 5.60 -13.63 -5.06
N ARG A 133 6.21 -12.63 -4.40
CA ARG A 133 6.96 -11.54 -5.01
C ARG A 133 8.47 -11.83 -5.05
N GLY A 134 8.91 -12.94 -4.44
CA GLY A 134 10.31 -13.38 -4.43
C GLY A 134 11.11 -12.93 -3.21
N TYR A 135 10.45 -12.36 -2.19
CA TYR A 135 11.13 -11.94 -0.96
C TYR A 135 11.15 -13.06 0.08
N ARG A 136 12.24 -13.17 0.83
CA ARG A 136 12.45 -14.25 1.82
C ARG A 136 11.49 -14.10 2.99
N TYR A 137 10.89 -15.21 3.41
CA TYR A 137 10.15 -15.29 4.65
C TYR A 137 11.10 -15.28 5.85
N LYS A 138 10.77 -14.48 6.85
CA LYS A 138 11.37 -14.53 8.18
C LYS A 138 10.38 -15.09 9.18
N THR A 139 10.89 -15.71 10.25
CA THR A 139 10.04 -16.17 11.35
C THR A 139 9.31 -14.98 11.96
N CYS A 140 8.02 -15.16 12.25
CA CYS A 140 7.23 -14.11 12.88
C CYS A 140 7.77 -13.81 14.29
N PHE A 141 8.24 -12.59 14.53
CA PHE A 141 8.79 -12.18 15.82
C PHE A 141 7.76 -12.19 16.97
N THR A 142 6.45 -12.15 16.67
CA THR A 142 5.40 -12.10 17.70
C THR A 142 5.03 -13.48 18.24
N CYS A 143 5.07 -14.50 17.39
CA CYS A 143 4.73 -15.88 17.78
C CYS A 143 5.91 -16.84 17.67
N GLU A 144 7.08 -16.36 17.26
CA GLU A 144 8.31 -17.15 17.08
C GLU A 144 8.14 -18.40 16.20
N GLY A 145 7.13 -18.39 15.31
CA GLY A 145 6.80 -19.51 14.43
C GLY A 145 5.69 -20.44 14.94
N GLU A 146 5.21 -20.27 16.18
CA GLU A 146 4.17 -21.08 16.82
C GLU A 146 2.77 -20.88 16.21
N ARG A 147 2.58 -19.83 15.38
CA ARG A 147 1.34 -19.49 14.65
C ARG A 147 0.16 -19.07 15.52
N GLN A 148 0.10 -19.53 16.76
CA GLN A 148 -0.94 -19.19 17.73
C GLN A 148 -0.30 -18.61 18.98
N ILE A 149 -0.97 -17.62 19.57
CA ILE A 149 -0.54 -16.98 20.82
C ILE A 149 -1.76 -16.76 21.71
N GLU A 150 -1.52 -16.80 23.01
CA GLU A 150 -2.47 -16.32 24.00
C GLU A 150 -2.61 -14.80 23.86
N GLN A 151 -3.82 -14.34 23.56
CA GLN A 151 -4.11 -12.94 23.31
C GLN A 151 -5.43 -12.55 23.94
N GLU A 152 -5.70 -11.24 23.97
CA GLU A 152 -6.99 -10.74 24.44
C GLU A 152 -8.13 -11.36 23.63
N CYS A 153 -9.18 -11.77 24.33
CA CYS A 153 -10.34 -12.38 23.69
C CYS A 153 -10.96 -11.40 22.69
N ASN A 154 -10.89 -11.72 21.40
CA ASN A 154 -11.37 -10.84 20.33
C ASN A 154 -12.88 -10.68 20.36
N TYR A 155 -13.59 -11.70 20.85
CA TYR A 155 -15.04 -11.70 20.91
C TYR A 155 -15.58 -10.71 21.95
N CYS A 156 -15.01 -10.69 23.16
CA CYS A 156 -15.43 -9.76 24.22
C CYS A 156 -14.56 -8.50 24.35
N LYS A 157 -13.48 -8.39 23.57
CA LYS A 157 -12.49 -7.30 23.66
C LYS A 157 -11.95 -7.12 25.07
N ALA A 158 -11.50 -8.23 25.67
CA ALA A 158 -10.99 -8.31 27.05
C ALA A 158 -11.97 -7.84 28.15
N LYS A 159 -13.29 -7.81 27.88
CA LYS A 159 -14.30 -7.42 28.88
C LYS A 159 -14.86 -8.60 29.68
N GLY A 160 -14.67 -9.84 29.21
CA GLY A 160 -15.19 -11.07 29.84
C GLY A 160 -16.70 -11.24 29.75
N VAL A 161 -17.42 -10.24 29.26
CA VAL A 161 -18.88 -10.24 29.10
C VAL A 161 -19.27 -9.69 27.74
N VAL A 162 -20.39 -10.18 27.21
CA VAL A 162 -21.00 -9.74 25.96
C VAL A 162 -22.46 -9.37 26.17
N GLY A 163 -22.99 -8.48 25.32
CA GLY A 163 -24.41 -8.14 25.36
C GLY A 163 -25.28 -9.35 25.02
N CYS A 164 -26.39 -9.52 25.75
CA CYS A 164 -27.36 -10.55 25.45
C CYS A 164 -28.08 -10.19 24.15
N SER A 165 -27.88 -10.98 23.09
CA SER A 165 -28.49 -10.74 21.77
C SER A 165 -30.01 -10.87 21.77
N ARG A 166 -30.59 -11.58 22.75
CA ARG A 166 -32.05 -11.76 22.85
C ARG A 166 -32.77 -10.48 23.30
N CYS A 167 -32.14 -9.66 24.12
CA CYS A 167 -32.70 -8.39 24.62
C CYS A 167 -31.89 -7.17 24.17
N SER A 168 -30.97 -7.35 23.22
CA SER A 168 -30.06 -6.30 22.74
C SER A 168 -29.35 -5.54 23.86
N GLY A 169 -28.94 -6.23 24.92
CA GLY A 169 -28.25 -5.60 26.05
C GLY A 169 -29.14 -4.96 27.13
N SER A 170 -30.45 -4.84 26.90
CA SER A 170 -31.35 -4.10 27.81
C SER A 170 -31.76 -4.87 29.07
N GLY A 171 -31.65 -6.20 29.06
CA GLY A 171 -32.18 -7.07 30.12
C GLY A 171 -33.67 -7.37 30.00
N MET A 172 -34.38 -6.68 29.11
CA MET A 172 -35.84 -6.79 28.94
C MET A 172 -36.22 -7.17 27.50
N VAL A 173 -37.31 -7.91 27.33
CA VAL A 173 -37.90 -8.23 26.03
C VAL A 173 -39.33 -7.72 25.98
N THR A 174 -39.71 -7.10 24.87
CA THR A 174 -41.05 -6.59 24.67
C THR A 174 -41.91 -7.62 23.94
N ARG A 175 -43.16 -7.79 24.37
CA ARG A 175 -44.17 -8.56 23.65
C ARG A 175 -45.44 -7.73 23.53
N MET A 176 -46.13 -7.86 22.41
CA MET A 176 -47.41 -7.19 22.19
C MET A 176 -48.54 -8.17 22.49
N ASN A 177 -49.45 -7.80 23.38
CA ASN A 177 -50.61 -8.62 23.73
C ASN A 177 -51.74 -8.43 22.69
N ILE A 178 -52.81 -9.23 22.78
CA ILE A 178 -53.99 -9.18 21.89
C ILE A 178 -54.67 -7.79 21.85
N PHE A 179 -54.44 -6.95 22.86
CA PHE A 179 -54.93 -5.58 22.97
C PHE A 179 -53.98 -4.52 22.37
N LYS A 180 -52.91 -4.93 21.67
CA LYS A 180 -51.86 -4.04 21.12
C LYS A 180 -51.09 -3.23 22.17
N ILE A 181 -51.12 -3.66 23.43
CA ILE A 181 -50.34 -3.09 24.51
C ILE A 181 -48.97 -3.76 24.52
N VAL A 182 -47.90 -2.98 24.65
CA VAL A 182 -46.53 -3.47 24.77
C VAL A 182 -46.25 -3.78 26.24
N GLU A 183 -45.96 -5.04 26.53
CA GLU A 183 -45.59 -5.54 27.85
C GLU A 183 -44.08 -5.82 27.87
N TYR A 184 -43.45 -5.52 29.01
CA TYR A 184 -42.02 -5.73 29.24
C TYR A 184 -41.82 -6.95 30.14
N PHE A 185 -41.04 -7.91 29.66
CA PHE A 185 -40.67 -9.10 30.40
C PHE A 185 -39.17 -9.12 30.64
N GLU A 186 -38.74 -9.66 31.77
CA GLU A 186 -37.33 -9.95 31.98
C GLU A 186 -36.84 -10.94 30.93
N CYS A 187 -35.63 -10.71 30.42
CA CYS A 187 -35.04 -11.59 29.43
C CYS A 187 -34.56 -12.88 30.11
N ASP A 188 -35.27 -14.00 29.85
CA ASP A 188 -34.93 -15.33 30.39
C ASP A 188 -33.47 -15.73 30.16
N ARG A 189 -32.91 -15.35 29.01
CA ARG A 189 -31.55 -15.76 28.60
C ARG A 189 -30.46 -15.15 29.48
N CYS A 190 -30.64 -13.91 29.93
CA CYS A 190 -29.66 -13.22 30.76
C CYS A 190 -30.18 -12.91 32.18
N ALA A 191 -31.33 -13.47 32.56
CA ALA A 191 -32.01 -13.23 33.83
C ALA A 191 -32.04 -11.73 34.20
N GLY A 192 -32.52 -10.88 33.28
CA GLY A 192 -32.62 -9.43 33.50
C GLY A 192 -31.31 -8.64 33.44
N LYS A 193 -30.13 -9.27 33.40
CA LYS A 193 -28.82 -8.57 33.47
C LYS A 193 -28.42 -7.81 32.20
N GLY A 194 -29.04 -8.14 31.06
CA GLY A 194 -28.68 -7.62 29.74
C GLY A 194 -27.32 -8.10 29.20
N ARG A 195 -26.51 -8.78 30.01
CA ARG A 195 -25.16 -9.25 29.66
C ARG A 195 -25.01 -10.73 29.98
N LEU A 196 -24.15 -11.39 29.21
CA LEU A 196 -23.77 -12.79 29.39
C LEU A 196 -22.25 -12.88 29.54
N THR A 197 -21.76 -13.87 30.28
CA THR A 197 -20.34 -14.22 30.26
C THR A 197 -19.92 -14.53 28.82
N CYS A 198 -18.73 -14.08 28.43
CA CYS A 198 -18.19 -14.35 27.11
C CYS A 198 -18.15 -15.86 26.86
N PRO A 199 -18.79 -16.38 25.79
CA PRO A 199 -18.79 -17.81 25.50
C PRO A 199 -17.45 -18.31 24.95
N VAL A 200 -16.54 -17.42 24.53
CA VAL A 200 -15.25 -17.80 23.93
C VAL A 200 -14.16 -17.92 24.99
N CYS A 201 -14.06 -16.95 25.89
CA CYS A 201 -13.05 -16.97 26.96
C CYS A 201 -13.62 -17.38 28.32
N GLU A 202 -14.94 -17.61 28.43
CA GLU A 202 -15.62 -17.96 29.67
C GLU A 202 -15.35 -16.99 30.84
N GLY A 203 -14.99 -15.74 30.52
CA GLY A 203 -14.62 -14.72 31.50
C GLY A 203 -13.12 -14.62 31.81
N SER A 204 -12.27 -15.49 31.24
CA SER A 204 -10.80 -15.45 31.41
C SER A 204 -10.13 -14.23 30.76
N LEU A 205 -10.88 -13.49 29.94
CA LEU A 205 -10.45 -12.33 29.16
C LEU A 205 -9.45 -12.65 28.02
N LYS A 206 -8.96 -13.88 27.95
CA LYS A 206 -7.94 -14.31 27.01
C LYS A 206 -8.39 -15.52 26.19
N GLU A 207 -7.86 -15.64 24.99
CA GLU A 207 -8.08 -16.79 24.11
C GLU A 207 -6.78 -17.16 23.39
N VAL A 208 -6.60 -18.45 23.10
CA VAL A 208 -5.56 -18.90 22.17
C VAL A 208 -6.14 -18.78 20.78
N SER A 209 -5.57 -17.87 19.98
CA SER A 209 -5.97 -17.71 18.59
C SER A 209 -4.76 -17.47 17.69
N SER A 210 -4.99 -17.53 16.38
CA SER A 210 -3.97 -17.23 15.38
C SER A 210 -3.28 -15.90 15.70
N CYS A 211 -1.96 -15.89 15.60
CA CYS A 211 -1.16 -14.69 15.76
C CYS A 211 -1.62 -13.63 14.76
N GLN A 212 -2.06 -12.47 15.26
CA GLN A 212 -2.59 -11.39 14.42
C GLN A 212 -1.52 -10.79 13.50
N THR A 213 -0.26 -10.79 13.94
CA THR A 213 0.86 -10.26 13.15
C THR A 213 1.08 -11.05 11.86
N CYS A 214 1.01 -12.39 11.92
CA CYS A 214 1.27 -13.26 10.76
C CYS A 214 0.01 -13.95 10.22
N ASN A 215 -1.17 -13.64 10.77
CA ASN A 215 -2.44 -14.30 10.48
C ASN A 215 -2.37 -15.84 10.56
N GLY A 216 -1.57 -16.37 11.50
CA GLY A 216 -1.40 -17.81 11.68
C GLY A 216 -0.45 -18.51 10.70
N SER A 217 0.26 -17.77 9.83
CA SER A 217 1.28 -18.37 8.94
C SER A 217 2.58 -18.73 9.67
N GLY A 218 2.87 -18.09 10.80
CA GLY A 218 4.14 -18.21 11.53
C GLY A 218 5.32 -17.52 10.85
N LYS A 219 5.10 -16.89 9.69
CA LYS A 219 6.13 -16.28 8.84
C LYS A 219 5.71 -14.87 8.43
N LEU A 220 6.67 -13.99 8.19
CA LEU A 220 6.46 -12.64 7.67
C LEU A 220 7.35 -12.43 6.44
N SER A 221 6.85 -11.72 5.43
CA SER A 221 7.69 -11.34 4.30
C SER A 221 8.72 -10.30 4.74
N SER A 222 9.93 -10.39 4.21
CA SER A 222 11.01 -9.44 4.47
C SER A 222 11.33 -8.60 3.23
N GLU A 223 12.31 -7.71 3.33
CA GLU A 223 12.81 -6.93 2.18
C GLU A 223 13.98 -7.64 1.46
N GLU A 224 14.45 -8.77 2.00
CA GLU A 224 15.56 -9.53 1.42
C GLU A 224 15.08 -10.38 0.24
N ILE A 225 15.73 -10.23 -0.91
CA ILE A 225 15.47 -11.08 -2.08
C ILE A 225 15.87 -12.52 -1.74
N CYS A 226 14.99 -13.47 -2.05
CA CYS A 226 15.24 -14.87 -1.78
C CYS A 226 16.33 -15.42 -2.72
N SER A 227 17.33 -16.10 -2.16
CA SER A 227 18.31 -16.86 -2.93
C SER A 227 17.81 -18.24 -3.36
N HIS A 228 16.62 -18.64 -2.93
CA HIS A 228 16.04 -19.99 -3.06
C HIS A 228 16.88 -21.12 -2.43
N GLU A 229 17.96 -20.78 -1.73
CA GLU A 229 18.81 -21.70 -0.99
C GLU A 229 18.36 -21.79 0.47
N GLY A 230 18.31 -23.02 0.99
CA GLY A 230 18.09 -23.28 2.40
C GLY A 230 19.23 -22.74 3.26
N GLU A 231 18.93 -22.32 4.49
CA GLU A 231 19.99 -22.04 5.47
C GLU A 231 20.74 -23.34 5.76
N ILE A 232 22.03 -23.37 5.41
CA ILE A 232 22.95 -24.41 5.86
C ILE A 232 23.22 -24.10 7.33
N HIS A 233 22.47 -24.73 8.23
CA HIS A 233 22.85 -24.77 9.63
C HIS A 233 24.05 -25.71 9.76
N GLU A 234 25.26 -25.14 9.81
CA GLU A 234 26.42 -25.86 10.36
C GLU A 234 26.11 -26.16 11.83
N HIS A 235 25.98 -27.45 12.13
CA HIS A 235 25.81 -27.97 13.49
C HIS A 235 27.15 -28.09 14.21
#